data_AF-A0AAI8VVV5-F1
#
_entry.id   AF-A0AAI8VVV5-F1
#
_cell.length_a   1.000
_cell.length_b   1.000
_cell.length_c   1.000
_cell.angle_alpha   90.00
_cell.angle_beta   90.00
_cell.angle_gamma   90.00
#
_symmetry.space_group_name_H-M   'P 1'
#
loop_
_entity.id
_entity.type
_entity.pdbx_description
1 polymer ?
#
loop_
_entity_poly.entity_id
_entity_poly.type
_entity_poly.pdbx_seq_one_letter_code
_entity_poly.pdbx_strand_id
1 'polypeptide(L)'
;MALQRLLPASLFAATVLGAAHPMITPAPSLEARQIAERGLDDYASYAKSLLGSLGSDVSSYVISGVPQYFQDFPTGDKVESSLGIDDSQLAALPTQVLNLPAYANWTDQGWNVRVHGNVYKQPNTNESKLNDLANVFLIGTSIDQLQPSEQDQARNLTAEIFVVQQRDVNVTMNFRTGVDVRPDASGGVVNAKGGNQSITLPYPTTDEGDFDTFIILKNTTGVTSNTTGTDGGYLLPGNETSSIQALNMYANGSEIGNATAYLVPPTGFTIVNDIDDILRITKIYEPKEGLLNSFARAFTPWQDMPEIYANWSATIPDFHFHYLTTTPEQVTRNYMDFIFKTYPLGSFDTRPLNFSDVSATLSIRKFLLDKIFQTFPQRKFVLMADTSNSDVMKDYPQMVKDYPGQVQCIFLRNTTATDSGDLFPYDTSGFKGIDQEKYMFFVNADDLRDVDIVGGNCWNKAVKQNVTFEYQGRGFGNSASGAVSWNPYMLGAALILAMVQFAPFVPSWALGL
;
A
#
# COMPACT_ATOMS: atom_id res chain seq x y z
N MET A 1 6.87 77.25 27.05
CA MET A 1 6.42 76.30 26.01
C MET A 1 7.67 75.64 25.45
N ALA A 2 7.89 74.33 25.37
CA ALA A 2 7.12 73.16 25.77
C ALA A 2 8.10 71.96 25.89
N LEU A 3 7.80 71.07 26.84
CA LEU A 3 8.13 69.64 26.95
C LEU A 3 9.29 69.04 26.12
N GLN A 4 10.36 68.64 26.80
CA GLN A 4 11.11 67.42 26.47
C GLN A 4 10.53 66.28 27.32
N ARG A 5 9.79 65.36 26.68
CA ARG A 5 9.32 64.12 27.30
C ARG A 5 10.30 63.00 27.02
N LEU A 6 10.62 62.30 28.11
CA LEU A 6 11.30 61.04 28.23
C LEU A 6 10.78 59.98 27.24
N LEU A 7 11.72 59.28 26.59
CA LEU A 7 11.54 57.91 26.08
C LEU A 7 12.48 57.00 26.87
N PRO A 8 12.00 55.92 27.51
CA PRO A 8 12.85 55.00 28.23
C PRO A 8 13.55 54.05 27.25
N ALA A 9 14.85 53.90 27.44
CA ALA A 9 15.63 52.80 26.88
C ALA A 9 15.02 51.47 27.35
N SER A 10 14.38 50.74 26.43
CA SER A 10 14.00 49.35 26.64
C SER A 10 15.07 48.48 25.99
N LEU A 11 15.78 47.74 26.83
CA LEU A 11 16.68 46.67 26.44
C LEU A 11 15.92 45.68 25.53
N PHE A 12 16.29 45.58 24.26
CA PHE A 12 16.06 44.36 23.50
C PHE A 12 17.13 43.35 23.92
N ALA A 13 16.81 42.53 24.92
CA ALA A 13 17.49 41.26 25.10
C ALA A 13 17.12 40.37 23.91
N ALA A 14 18.02 40.29 22.93
CA ALA A 14 17.98 39.24 21.93
C ALA A 14 18.18 37.91 22.66
N THR A 15 17.08 37.24 22.99
CA THR A 15 17.12 35.83 23.34
C THR A 15 17.45 35.09 22.06
N VAL A 16 18.71 34.66 21.96
CA VAL A 16 19.13 33.65 21.00
C VAL A 16 18.37 32.37 21.38
N LEU A 17 17.19 32.17 20.80
CA LEU A 17 16.57 30.86 20.74
C LEU A 17 17.46 30.04 19.82
N GLY A 18 18.29 29.20 20.42
CA GLY A 18 19.12 28.23 19.70
C GLY A 18 18.25 27.45 18.73
N ALA A 19 18.75 27.28 17.51
CA ALA A 19 18.16 26.38 16.52
C ALA A 19 17.90 25.03 17.19
N ALA A 20 16.66 24.54 17.08
CA ALA A 20 16.32 23.21 17.56
C ALA A 20 17.21 22.19 16.81
N HIS A 21 18.10 21.53 17.55
CA HIS A 21 18.85 20.40 17.02
C HIS A 21 17.87 19.27 16.66
N PRO A 22 18.06 18.57 15.53
CA PRO A 22 17.28 17.37 15.23
C PRO A 22 17.56 16.33 16.31
N MET A 23 16.55 16.03 17.13
CA MET A 23 16.64 14.91 18.07
C MET A 23 16.44 13.61 17.30
N ILE A 24 17.43 12.72 17.38
CA ILE A 24 17.23 11.30 17.10
C ILE A 24 16.11 10.85 18.05
N THR A 25 14.95 10.55 17.50
CA THR A 25 13.78 10.17 18.29
C THR A 25 14.04 8.75 18.82
N PRO A 26 14.08 8.52 20.14
CA PRO A 26 14.11 7.16 20.67
C PRO A 26 12.81 6.45 20.29
N ALA A 27 12.88 5.13 20.08
CA ALA A 27 11.69 4.31 19.83
C ALA A 27 10.61 4.57 20.92
N PRO A 28 9.33 4.74 20.56
CA PRO A 28 8.27 4.97 21.53
C PRO A 28 8.18 3.82 22.54
N SER A 29 8.14 4.14 23.83
CA SER A 29 7.83 3.17 24.87
C SER A 29 6.35 2.80 24.79
N LEU A 30 6.08 1.51 24.55
CA LEU A 30 4.74 0.95 24.46
C LEU A 30 4.05 0.96 25.84
N GLU A 31 3.25 1.98 26.13
CA GLU A 31 2.14 1.82 27.07
C GLU A 31 0.90 1.41 26.28
N ALA A 32 0.41 0.20 26.53
CA ALA A 32 -0.78 -0.35 25.92
C ALA A 32 -2.00 0.53 26.23
N ARG A 33 -2.42 1.36 25.27
CA ARG A 33 -3.74 2.00 25.29
C ARG A 33 -4.78 0.96 24.92
N GLN A 34 -5.55 0.51 25.91
CA GLN A 34 -6.82 -0.20 25.68
C GLN A 34 -7.75 0.72 24.89
N ILE A 35 -7.98 0.36 23.62
CA ILE A 35 -9.06 0.95 22.82
C ILE A 35 -10.37 0.35 23.36
N ALA A 36 -11.20 1.19 23.97
CA ALA A 36 -12.51 0.77 24.45
C ALA A 36 -13.47 0.59 23.26
N GLU A 37 -13.82 -0.66 22.95
CA GLU A 37 -14.99 -0.98 22.13
C GLU A 37 -16.25 -0.42 22.83
N ARG A 38 -16.90 0.57 22.22
CA ARG A 38 -18.25 1.00 22.63
C ARG A 38 -19.17 0.94 21.43
N GLY A 39 -20.21 0.11 21.54
CA GLY A 39 -21.45 0.24 20.77
C GLY A 39 -21.60 -0.63 19.52
N LEU A 40 -21.01 -1.82 19.47
CA LEU A 40 -21.05 -2.72 18.30
C LEU A 40 -22.16 -3.78 18.33
N ASP A 41 -22.89 -3.95 19.43
CA ASP A 41 -23.71 -5.17 19.64
C ASP A 41 -24.90 -5.33 18.67
N ASP A 42 -25.62 -4.26 18.35
CA ASP A 42 -26.76 -4.33 17.40
C ASP A 42 -26.30 -4.43 15.94
N TYR A 43 -25.17 -3.81 15.58
CA TYR A 43 -24.64 -3.77 14.21
C TYR A 43 -23.81 -5.02 13.85
N ALA A 44 -23.09 -5.57 14.82
CA ALA A 44 -22.41 -6.85 14.69
C ALA A 44 -23.40 -7.97 14.37
N SER A 45 -24.64 -7.89 14.86
CA SER A 45 -25.68 -8.89 14.54
C SER A 45 -26.12 -8.84 13.07
N TYR A 46 -26.28 -7.65 12.49
CA TYR A 46 -26.64 -7.46 11.08
C TYR A 46 -25.49 -7.83 10.16
N ALA A 47 -24.28 -7.32 10.44
CA ALA A 47 -23.05 -7.71 9.74
C ALA A 47 -22.86 -9.23 9.81
N LYS A 48 -23.02 -9.86 10.98
CA LYS A 48 -22.93 -11.32 11.11
C LYS A 48 -24.05 -12.08 10.39
N SER A 49 -25.24 -11.49 10.21
CA SER A 49 -26.34 -12.14 9.47
C SER A 49 -26.19 -12.06 7.94
N LEU A 50 -25.70 -10.94 7.41
CA LEU A 50 -25.43 -10.75 5.98
C LEU A 50 -24.10 -11.36 5.58
N LEU A 51 -23.04 -11.13 6.34
CA LEU A 51 -21.71 -11.70 6.11
C LEU A 51 -21.68 -13.20 6.48
N GLY A 52 -22.56 -13.66 7.37
CA GLY A 52 -22.78 -15.10 7.60
C GLY A 52 -23.30 -15.86 6.37
N SER A 53 -23.91 -15.15 5.40
CA SER A 53 -24.26 -15.71 4.09
C SER A 53 -23.12 -15.65 3.06
N LEU A 54 -22.08 -14.86 3.34
CA LEU A 54 -20.90 -14.64 2.49
C LEU A 54 -19.64 -15.39 2.98
N GLY A 55 -19.69 -16.03 4.16
CA GLY A 55 -18.62 -16.88 4.70
C GLY A 55 -17.80 -16.24 5.84
N SER A 56 -17.04 -17.05 6.58
CA SER A 56 -16.19 -16.61 7.71
C SER A 56 -15.08 -15.64 7.30
N ASP A 57 -14.59 -15.77 6.07
CA ASP A 57 -13.46 -15.03 5.52
C ASP A 57 -13.75 -13.53 5.37
N VAL A 58 -15.03 -13.17 5.30
CA VAL A 58 -15.50 -11.80 5.22
C VAL A 58 -15.47 -11.12 6.60
N SER A 59 -15.69 -11.87 7.68
CA SER A 59 -15.70 -11.30 9.03
C SER A 59 -14.31 -10.89 9.52
N SER A 60 -13.26 -11.62 9.14
CA SER A 60 -11.88 -11.28 9.50
C SER A 60 -11.35 -10.11 8.67
N TYR A 61 -11.70 -10.04 7.39
CA TYR A 61 -11.34 -8.93 6.50
C TYR A 61 -11.86 -7.58 6.99
N VAL A 62 -13.13 -7.50 7.40
CA VAL A 62 -13.72 -6.26 7.95
C VAL A 62 -12.97 -5.77 9.18
N ILE A 63 -12.32 -6.67 9.92
CA ILE A 63 -11.56 -6.34 11.14
C ILE A 63 -10.10 -6.01 10.82
N SER A 64 -9.46 -6.74 9.91
CA SER A 64 -8.01 -6.63 9.64
C SER A 64 -7.65 -5.72 8.46
N GLY A 65 -8.60 -5.40 7.58
CA GLY A 65 -8.32 -4.72 6.31
C GLY A 65 -7.52 -5.57 5.30
N VAL A 66 -7.35 -6.87 5.57
CA VAL A 66 -6.62 -7.81 4.70
C VAL A 66 -7.48 -9.03 4.41
N PRO A 67 -7.80 -9.34 3.14
CA PRO A 67 -8.65 -10.48 2.83
C PRO A 67 -8.07 -11.77 3.40
N GLN A 68 -8.90 -12.67 3.95
CA GLN A 68 -8.43 -13.86 4.69
C GLN A 68 -7.45 -14.72 3.88
N TYR A 69 -7.67 -14.84 2.57
CA TYR A 69 -6.81 -15.63 1.68
C TYR A 69 -5.38 -15.08 1.52
N PHE A 70 -5.10 -13.86 1.99
CA PHE A 70 -3.77 -13.28 2.08
C PHE A 70 -3.16 -13.37 3.50
N GLN A 71 -3.86 -13.93 4.48
CA GLN A 71 -3.40 -13.95 5.88
C GLN A 71 -2.51 -15.16 6.21
N ASP A 72 -2.68 -16.28 5.53
CA ASP A 72 -2.12 -17.58 5.93
C ASP A 72 -1.08 -18.15 4.94
N PHE A 73 -0.33 -17.28 4.26
CA PHE A 73 0.72 -17.74 3.34
C PHE A 73 1.82 -18.54 4.08
N PRO A 74 2.27 -19.67 3.50
CA PRO A 74 3.31 -20.48 4.12
C PRO A 74 4.65 -19.75 4.11
N THR A 75 5.43 -19.93 5.18
CA THR A 75 6.80 -19.42 5.31
C THR A 75 7.72 -20.52 5.85
N GLY A 76 9.02 -20.41 5.57
CA GLY A 76 10.06 -21.33 6.07
C GLY A 76 9.71 -22.82 5.89
N ASP A 77 9.84 -23.60 6.96
CA ASP A 77 9.60 -25.06 7.00
C ASP A 77 8.24 -25.50 6.43
N LYS A 78 7.22 -24.63 6.48
CA LYS A 78 5.89 -24.94 5.90
C LYS A 78 5.95 -24.99 4.37
N VAL A 79 6.76 -24.13 3.74
CA VAL A 79 7.00 -24.16 2.29
C VAL A 79 7.77 -25.41 1.92
N GLU A 80 8.82 -25.73 2.69
CA GLU A 80 9.63 -26.93 2.47
C GLU A 80 8.81 -28.22 2.55
N SER A 81 8.00 -28.34 3.61
CA SER A 81 7.08 -29.46 3.81
C SER A 81 6.03 -29.54 2.69
N SER A 82 5.49 -28.40 2.25
CA SER A 82 4.48 -28.36 1.19
C SER A 82 5.04 -28.81 -0.16
N LEU A 83 6.32 -28.53 -0.41
CA LEU A 83 7.01 -28.86 -1.67
C LEU A 83 7.78 -30.18 -1.62
N GLY A 84 7.97 -30.77 -0.44
CA GLY A 84 8.74 -31.99 -0.26
C GLY A 84 10.22 -31.82 -0.61
N ILE A 85 10.78 -30.64 -0.32
CA ILE A 85 12.19 -30.32 -0.55
C ILE A 85 12.98 -30.46 0.76
N ASP A 86 14.24 -30.86 0.66
CA ASP A 86 15.16 -30.91 1.81
C ASP A 86 16.17 -29.74 1.81
N ASP A 87 16.84 -29.55 2.96
CA ASP A 87 17.87 -28.53 3.17
C ASP A 87 18.96 -28.52 2.10
N SER A 88 19.33 -29.69 1.58
CA SER A 88 20.43 -29.81 0.61
C SER A 88 19.99 -29.31 -0.78
N GLN A 89 18.75 -29.60 -1.17
CA GLN A 89 18.14 -29.09 -2.39
C GLN A 89 17.95 -27.58 -2.28
N LEU A 90 17.47 -27.10 -1.13
CA LEU A 90 17.30 -25.66 -0.87
C LEU A 90 18.66 -24.92 -0.87
N ALA A 91 19.69 -25.51 -0.26
CA ALA A 91 21.04 -24.93 -0.23
C ALA A 91 21.62 -24.70 -1.63
N ALA A 92 21.31 -25.57 -2.59
CA ALA A 92 21.79 -25.48 -3.97
C ALA A 92 21.10 -24.40 -4.82
N LEU A 93 19.96 -23.85 -4.37
CA LEU A 93 19.23 -22.82 -5.10
C LEU A 93 19.87 -21.43 -4.92
N PRO A 94 19.85 -20.60 -5.98
CA PRO A 94 20.33 -19.23 -5.88
C PRO A 94 19.44 -18.42 -4.94
N THR A 95 20.07 -17.57 -4.13
CA THR A 95 19.36 -16.56 -3.35
C THR A 95 18.87 -15.45 -4.27
N GLN A 96 17.62 -15.06 -4.09
CA GLN A 96 16.96 -14.00 -4.84
C GLN A 96 16.58 -12.86 -3.90
N VAL A 97 16.42 -11.67 -4.47
CA VAL A 97 15.98 -10.49 -3.73
C VAL A 97 14.75 -9.89 -4.40
N LEU A 98 13.70 -9.67 -3.61
CA LEU A 98 12.61 -8.77 -3.94
C LEU A 98 12.99 -7.38 -3.42
N ASN A 99 13.32 -6.46 -4.31
CA ASN A 99 13.48 -5.06 -3.96
C ASN A 99 12.19 -4.31 -4.27
N LEU A 100 11.70 -3.56 -3.29
CA LEU A 100 10.56 -2.69 -3.48
C LEU A 100 11.05 -1.29 -3.90
N PRO A 101 10.38 -0.63 -4.87
CA PRO A 101 10.70 0.74 -5.25
C PRO A 101 10.71 1.68 -4.06
N ALA A 102 11.86 2.32 -3.83
CA ALA A 102 12.17 3.05 -2.62
C ALA A 102 11.85 4.54 -2.73
N TYR A 103 11.57 5.20 -1.62
CA TYR A 103 11.63 6.67 -1.53
C TYR A 103 12.82 7.10 -0.66
N ALA A 104 13.31 8.31 -0.90
CA ALA A 104 14.36 8.95 -0.10
C ALA A 104 13.97 10.38 0.26
N ASN A 105 14.17 10.74 1.53
CA ASN A 105 14.05 12.13 1.97
C ASN A 105 15.41 12.82 2.06
N TRP A 106 15.39 14.13 2.06
CA TRP A 106 16.59 14.94 2.29
C TRP A 106 16.79 15.20 3.78
N THR A 107 18.03 15.00 4.25
CA THR A 107 18.44 15.24 5.64
C THR A 107 19.73 16.06 5.66
N ASP A 108 20.18 16.50 6.84
CA ASP A 108 21.47 17.19 7.00
C ASP A 108 22.69 16.33 6.59
N GLN A 109 22.51 15.00 6.50
CA GLN A 109 23.55 14.06 6.06
C GLN A 109 23.47 13.74 4.56
N GLY A 110 22.46 14.26 3.86
CA GLY A 110 22.20 13.99 2.44
C GLY A 110 20.90 13.22 2.22
N TRP A 111 20.80 12.60 1.03
CA TRP A 111 19.65 11.76 0.67
C TRP A 111 19.64 10.49 1.52
N ASN A 112 18.56 10.30 2.27
CA ASN A 112 18.33 9.18 3.15
C ASN A 112 17.26 8.27 2.55
N VAL A 113 17.69 7.19 1.90
CA VAL A 113 16.82 6.28 1.14
C VAL A 113 16.36 5.13 2.01
N ARG A 114 15.05 4.88 2.04
CA ARG A 114 14.48 3.67 2.66
C ARG A 114 14.60 2.53 1.68
N VAL A 115 15.46 1.57 1.97
CA VAL A 115 15.62 0.34 1.21
C VAL A 115 14.88 -0.76 1.94
N HIS A 116 13.91 -1.38 1.28
CA HIS A 116 13.13 -2.45 1.86
C HIS A 116 12.73 -3.53 0.84
N GLY A 117 12.46 -4.72 1.36
CA GLY A 117 12.12 -5.90 0.58
C GLY A 117 12.49 -7.20 1.31
N ASN A 118 12.61 -8.28 0.54
CA ASN A 118 12.75 -9.63 1.06
C ASN A 118 13.84 -10.42 0.33
N VAL A 119 14.58 -11.23 1.06
CA VAL A 119 15.54 -12.20 0.54
C VAL A 119 14.95 -13.60 0.67
N TYR A 120 14.88 -14.32 -0.44
CA TYR A 120 14.25 -15.63 -0.49
C TYR A 120 14.96 -16.56 -1.47
N LYS A 121 14.61 -17.85 -1.42
CA LYS A 121 14.93 -18.85 -2.44
C LYS A 121 13.64 -19.34 -3.07
N GLN A 122 13.69 -19.55 -4.39
CA GLN A 122 12.57 -20.08 -5.16
C GLN A 122 12.81 -21.57 -5.44
N PRO A 123 12.07 -22.48 -4.80
CA PRO A 123 12.18 -23.90 -5.09
C PRO A 123 11.76 -24.25 -6.52
N ASN A 124 12.53 -25.14 -7.15
CA ASN A 124 12.14 -25.73 -8.42
C ASN A 124 10.94 -26.67 -8.20
N THR A 125 9.81 -26.36 -8.82
CA THR A 125 8.58 -27.14 -8.72
C THR A 125 8.08 -27.52 -10.11
N ASN A 126 7.49 -28.71 -10.26
CA ASN A 126 6.90 -29.13 -11.53
C ASN A 126 5.47 -28.60 -11.69
N GLU A 127 4.98 -28.57 -12.93
CA GLU A 127 3.66 -28.02 -13.25
C GLU A 127 2.52 -28.70 -12.47
N SER A 128 2.55 -30.03 -12.33
CA SER A 128 1.52 -30.77 -11.60
C SER A 128 1.42 -30.31 -10.14
N LYS A 129 2.57 -30.12 -9.49
CA LYS A 129 2.61 -29.68 -8.10
C LYS A 129 2.19 -28.22 -7.94
N LEU A 130 2.57 -27.34 -8.87
CA LEU A 130 2.06 -25.96 -8.89
C LEU A 130 0.54 -25.91 -9.11
N ASN A 131 0.01 -26.78 -9.97
CA ASN A 131 -1.42 -26.90 -10.20
C ASN A 131 -2.16 -27.34 -8.92
N ASP A 132 -1.63 -28.33 -8.19
CA ASP A 132 -2.19 -28.79 -6.92
C ASP A 132 -2.20 -27.68 -5.86
N LEU A 133 -1.11 -26.91 -5.76
CA LEU A 133 -1.00 -25.80 -4.82
C LEU A 133 -1.89 -24.62 -5.22
N ALA A 134 -1.99 -24.31 -6.51
CA ALA A 134 -2.86 -23.24 -7.02
C ALA A 134 -4.33 -23.53 -6.70
N ASN A 135 -4.76 -24.79 -6.78
CA ASN A 135 -6.14 -25.19 -6.46
C ASN A 135 -6.56 -24.89 -5.02
N VAL A 136 -5.62 -24.69 -4.09
CA VAL A 136 -5.92 -24.25 -2.72
C VAL A 136 -6.54 -22.84 -2.70
N PHE A 137 -6.14 -21.97 -3.63
CA PHE A 137 -6.62 -20.59 -3.73
C PHE A 137 -7.83 -20.44 -4.68
N LEU A 138 -8.07 -21.42 -5.55
CA LEU A 138 -9.13 -21.37 -6.57
C LEU A 138 -10.47 -21.90 -6.05
N ILE A 139 -11.09 -21.19 -5.09
CA ILE A 139 -12.34 -21.66 -4.47
C ILE A 139 -13.49 -21.76 -5.48
N GLY A 140 -14.10 -22.94 -5.55
CA GLY A 140 -15.27 -23.18 -6.41
C GLY A 140 -14.95 -23.30 -7.91
N THR A 141 -13.68 -23.54 -8.25
CA THR A 141 -13.17 -23.92 -9.57
C THR A 141 -11.91 -24.76 -9.39
N SER A 142 -11.23 -25.11 -10.47
CA SER A 142 -9.87 -25.67 -10.43
C SER A 142 -9.07 -25.17 -11.63
N ILE A 143 -7.75 -25.29 -11.55
CA ILE A 143 -6.84 -24.76 -12.57
C ILE A 143 -7.10 -25.35 -13.96
N ASP A 144 -7.47 -26.62 -14.06
CA ASP A 144 -7.83 -27.29 -15.32
C ASP A 144 -9.13 -26.75 -15.95
N GLN A 145 -9.94 -26.01 -15.18
CA GLN A 145 -11.15 -25.36 -15.67
C GLN A 145 -10.90 -23.91 -16.13
N LEU A 146 -9.71 -23.37 -15.88
CA LEU A 146 -9.32 -22.00 -16.27
C LEU A 146 -8.83 -21.95 -17.72
N GLN A 147 -8.85 -20.75 -18.32
CA GLN A 147 -8.22 -20.53 -19.63
C GLN A 147 -6.70 -20.68 -19.54
N PRO A 148 -5.99 -21.04 -20.64
CA PRO A 148 -4.54 -21.26 -20.59
C PRO A 148 -3.73 -20.12 -19.97
N SER A 149 -4.06 -18.86 -20.32
CA SER A 149 -3.39 -17.69 -19.74
C SER A 149 -3.68 -17.52 -18.23
N GLU A 150 -4.88 -17.92 -17.79
CA GLU A 150 -5.25 -17.87 -16.38
C GLU A 150 -4.57 -18.98 -15.57
N GLN A 151 -4.33 -20.14 -16.19
CA GLN A 151 -3.52 -21.22 -15.62
C GLN A 151 -2.08 -20.76 -15.40
N ASP A 152 -1.48 -20.11 -16.40
CA ASP A 152 -0.12 -19.59 -16.31
C ASP A 152 0.01 -18.55 -15.20
N GLN A 153 -0.94 -17.62 -15.10
CA GLN A 153 -0.94 -16.63 -14.03
C GLN A 153 -1.13 -17.27 -12.65
N ALA A 154 -2.06 -18.21 -12.51
CA ALA A 154 -2.29 -18.93 -11.24
C ALA A 154 -1.03 -19.68 -10.80
N ARG A 155 -0.31 -20.33 -11.72
CA ARG A 155 0.96 -20.99 -11.44
C ARG A 155 2.06 -20.01 -11.04
N ASN A 156 2.19 -18.90 -11.76
CA ASN A 156 3.22 -17.89 -11.48
C ASN A 156 3.01 -17.27 -10.10
N LEU A 157 1.78 -16.86 -9.77
CA LEU A 157 1.47 -16.32 -8.46
C LEU A 157 1.65 -17.36 -7.35
N THR A 158 1.27 -18.62 -7.61
CA THR A 158 1.52 -19.71 -6.66
C THR A 158 3.02 -19.89 -6.43
N ALA A 159 3.85 -19.85 -7.48
CA ALA A 159 5.30 -19.92 -7.33
C ALA A 159 5.84 -18.75 -6.47
N GLU A 160 5.33 -17.54 -6.66
CA GLU A 160 5.67 -16.36 -5.84
C GLU A 160 5.33 -16.55 -4.35
N ILE A 161 4.20 -17.20 -4.03
CA ILE A 161 3.79 -17.48 -2.65
C ILE A 161 4.70 -18.53 -2.00
N PHE A 162 5.03 -19.59 -2.73
CA PHE A 162 5.80 -20.73 -2.21
C PHE A 162 7.30 -20.51 -2.34
N VAL A 163 7.80 -19.45 -1.70
CA VAL A 163 9.22 -19.11 -1.58
C VAL A 163 9.72 -19.33 -0.16
N VAL A 164 11.00 -19.69 -0.02
CA VAL A 164 11.62 -19.92 1.29
C VAL A 164 12.45 -18.70 1.68
N GLN A 165 12.00 -17.99 2.70
CA GLN A 165 12.67 -16.80 3.24
C GLN A 165 14.09 -17.12 3.73
N GLN A 166 15.04 -16.19 3.54
CA GLN A 166 16.44 -16.40 3.91
C GLN A 166 16.85 -15.44 5.03
N ARG A 167 17.01 -15.99 6.23
CA ARG A 167 17.43 -15.25 7.41
C ARG A 167 18.93 -15.00 7.49
N ASP A 168 19.30 -13.99 8.28
CA ASP A 168 20.70 -13.64 8.59
C ASP A 168 21.58 -13.37 7.35
N VAL A 169 20.98 -12.92 6.24
CA VAL A 169 21.69 -12.62 4.98
C VAL A 169 22.09 -11.16 4.94
N ASN A 170 23.37 -10.89 4.69
CA ASN A 170 23.85 -9.54 4.42
C ASN A 170 23.51 -9.12 2.98
N VAL A 171 22.78 -8.01 2.84
CA VAL A 171 22.39 -7.46 1.54
C VAL A 171 23.31 -6.29 1.18
N THR A 172 23.80 -6.26 -0.06
CA THR A 172 24.48 -5.09 -0.62
C THR A 172 23.62 -4.50 -1.73
N MET A 173 23.23 -3.24 -1.59
CA MET A 173 22.42 -2.52 -2.55
C MET A 173 23.28 -1.67 -3.48
N ASN A 174 23.06 -1.78 -4.78
CA ASN A 174 23.71 -0.98 -5.81
C ASN A 174 22.74 0.10 -6.30
N PHE A 175 23.24 1.34 -6.37
CA PHE A 175 22.54 2.47 -6.97
C PHE A 175 23.24 2.88 -8.25
N ARG A 176 22.49 3.06 -9.34
CA ARG A 176 23.02 3.48 -10.64
C ARG A 176 22.12 4.53 -11.30
N THR A 177 22.72 5.50 -11.98
CA THR A 177 22.00 6.41 -12.87
C THR A 177 21.44 5.69 -14.10
N GLY A 178 20.62 6.37 -14.90
CA GLY A 178 20.09 5.84 -16.16
C GLY A 178 18.83 4.99 -15.97
N VAL A 179 17.91 5.45 -15.14
CA VAL A 179 16.54 4.90 -15.07
C VAL A 179 15.84 5.22 -16.39
N ASP A 180 15.05 4.29 -16.92
CA ASP A 180 14.20 4.54 -18.08
C ASP A 180 13.01 5.40 -17.67
N VAL A 181 13.25 6.72 -17.58
CA VAL A 181 12.24 7.72 -17.23
C VAL A 181 11.74 8.35 -18.51
N ARG A 182 10.43 8.29 -18.72
CA ARG A 182 9.76 9.01 -19.81
C ARG A 182 9.37 10.41 -19.34
N PRO A 183 9.83 11.47 -20.02
CA PRO A 183 9.36 12.83 -19.76
C PRO A 183 7.83 12.88 -19.77
N ASP A 184 7.24 13.64 -18.85
CA ASP A 184 5.79 13.88 -18.71
C ASP A 184 4.91 12.66 -18.36
N ALA A 185 5.48 11.45 -18.23
CA ALA A 185 4.74 10.24 -17.85
C ALA A 185 4.98 9.81 -16.40
N SER A 186 5.92 10.44 -15.70
CA SER A 186 6.37 10.04 -14.35
C SER A 186 6.39 11.19 -13.34
N GLY A 187 5.41 12.10 -13.34
CA GLY A 187 5.26 13.13 -12.32
C GLY A 187 6.40 14.15 -12.28
N GLY A 188 7.06 14.37 -13.42
CA GLY A 188 8.26 15.22 -13.50
C GLY A 188 9.54 14.58 -12.92
N VAL A 189 9.55 13.26 -12.69
CA VAL A 189 10.78 12.53 -12.31
C VAL A 189 11.87 12.74 -13.36
N VAL A 190 13.10 12.96 -12.91
CA VAL A 190 14.29 13.12 -13.74
C VAL A 190 15.32 12.06 -13.41
N ASN A 191 16.15 11.74 -14.39
CA ASN A 191 17.33 10.91 -14.16
C ASN A 191 18.30 11.64 -13.22
N ALA A 192 18.71 10.97 -12.14
CA ALA A 192 19.80 11.46 -11.31
C ALA A 192 21.09 11.57 -12.13
N LYS A 193 21.87 12.64 -11.89
CA LYS A 193 23.14 12.88 -12.60
C LYS A 193 24.36 12.28 -11.91
N GLY A 194 24.21 11.78 -10.68
CA GLY A 194 25.24 11.15 -9.87
C GLY A 194 24.67 10.16 -8.87
N GLY A 195 25.45 9.74 -7.89
CA GLY A 195 25.00 8.81 -6.84
C GLY A 195 25.29 7.33 -7.09
N ASN A 196 26.07 7.01 -8.13
CA ASN A 196 26.53 5.64 -8.37
C ASN A 196 27.34 5.13 -7.17
N GLN A 197 26.82 4.12 -6.47
CA GLN A 197 27.47 3.54 -5.30
C GLN A 197 26.96 2.14 -4.98
N SER A 198 27.68 1.44 -4.11
CA SER A 198 27.27 0.16 -3.56
C SER A 198 27.39 0.26 -2.04
N ILE A 199 26.30 -0.07 -1.33
CA ILE A 199 26.20 0.07 0.13
C ILE A 199 25.73 -1.27 0.69
N THR A 200 26.48 -1.84 1.62
CA THR A 200 26.01 -2.95 2.43
C THR A 200 25.06 -2.43 3.49
N LEU A 201 23.88 -3.06 3.60
CA LEU A 201 22.88 -2.70 4.60
C LEU A 201 23.47 -2.88 6.02
N PRO A 202 23.06 -2.04 6.98
CA PRO A 202 23.64 -2.03 8.33
C PRO A 202 23.36 -3.30 9.13
N TYR A 203 22.32 -4.06 8.77
CA TYR A 203 21.88 -5.26 9.46
C TYR A 203 21.58 -6.36 8.45
N PRO A 204 21.75 -7.64 8.84
CA PRO A 204 21.29 -8.76 8.03
C PRO A 204 19.75 -8.82 8.01
N THR A 205 19.21 -9.67 7.15
CA THR A 205 17.77 -9.94 7.08
C THR A 205 17.22 -10.57 8.36
N THR A 206 15.93 -10.38 8.60
CA THR A 206 15.18 -10.97 9.72
C THR A 206 14.98 -12.47 9.52
N ASP A 207 14.36 -13.17 10.48
CA ASP A 207 14.03 -14.60 10.32
C ASP A 207 13.12 -14.85 9.10
N GLU A 208 12.24 -13.91 8.79
CA GLU A 208 11.38 -13.90 7.60
C GLU A 208 12.06 -13.36 6.34
N GLY A 209 13.36 -13.10 6.36
CA GLY A 209 14.11 -12.66 5.18
C GLY A 209 13.96 -11.17 4.86
N ASP A 210 13.29 -10.40 5.71
CA ASP A 210 13.02 -8.99 5.45
C ASP A 210 14.24 -8.12 5.71
N PHE A 211 14.37 -7.06 4.92
CA PHE A 211 15.16 -5.88 5.24
C PHE A 211 14.28 -4.64 5.08
N ASP A 212 14.33 -3.70 6.03
CA ASP A 212 13.72 -2.38 5.92
C ASP A 212 14.59 -1.39 6.71
N THR A 213 15.33 -0.55 6.00
CA THR A 213 16.29 0.35 6.63
C THR A 213 16.55 1.60 5.82
N PHE A 214 16.84 2.68 6.53
CA PHE A 214 17.26 3.94 5.93
C PHE A 214 18.79 3.98 5.81
N ILE A 215 19.29 4.31 4.62
CA ILE A 215 20.72 4.48 4.36
C ILE A 215 21.00 5.86 3.75
N ILE A 216 22.10 6.48 4.18
CA ILE A 216 22.57 7.75 3.63
C ILE A 216 23.33 7.50 2.33
N LEU A 217 22.82 8.04 1.23
CA LEU A 217 23.54 8.07 -0.04
C LEU A 217 24.68 9.08 0.04
N LYS A 218 25.87 8.63 -0.33
CA LYS A 218 27.02 9.52 -0.51
C LYS A 218 26.83 10.32 -1.79
N ASN A 219 27.25 11.58 -1.77
CA ASN A 219 27.32 12.39 -2.98
C ASN A 219 28.51 11.93 -3.82
N THR A 220 28.27 11.02 -4.78
CA THR A 220 29.27 10.48 -5.69
C THR A 220 29.03 10.98 -7.11
N THR A 221 30.09 11.12 -7.90
CA THR A 221 29.96 11.52 -9.30
C THR A 221 29.42 10.37 -10.15
N GLY A 222 28.51 10.68 -11.08
CA GLY A 222 28.07 9.72 -12.09
C GLY A 222 29.14 9.54 -13.14
N VAL A 223 29.89 8.43 -13.11
CA VAL A 223 30.73 8.03 -14.25
C VAL A 223 29.90 7.08 -15.12
N THR A 224 29.39 7.58 -16.25
CA THR A 224 28.80 6.72 -17.30
C THR A 224 29.93 6.23 -18.20
N SER A 225 30.18 4.92 -18.23
CA SER A 225 31.34 4.35 -18.91
C SER A 225 31.29 4.35 -20.45
N ASN A 226 30.24 4.89 -21.10
CA ASN A 226 30.04 4.73 -22.55
C ASN A 226 29.68 5.99 -23.35
N THR A 227 29.89 7.20 -22.82
CA THR A 227 29.75 8.43 -23.61
C THR A 227 30.98 9.30 -23.45
N THR A 228 31.58 9.67 -24.58
CA THR A 228 32.72 10.60 -24.72
C THR A 228 32.35 12.06 -24.39
N GLY A 229 31.50 12.27 -23.40
CA GLY A 229 31.02 13.58 -22.93
C GLY A 229 31.36 13.78 -21.46
N THR A 230 31.91 14.94 -21.15
CA THR A 230 32.48 15.39 -19.86
C THR A 230 31.45 15.70 -18.75
N ASP A 231 30.32 15.01 -18.66
CA ASP A 231 29.29 15.35 -17.67
C ASP A 231 29.32 14.42 -16.45
N GLY A 232 30.39 14.53 -15.66
CA GLY A 232 30.37 14.04 -14.29
C GLY A 232 29.39 14.86 -13.47
N GLY A 233 28.18 14.33 -13.24
CA GLY A 233 27.16 14.98 -12.43
C GLY A 233 27.15 14.51 -10.97
N TYR A 234 26.40 15.22 -10.12
CA TYR A 234 26.18 14.89 -8.71
C TYR A 234 24.68 14.79 -8.41
N LEU A 235 24.32 14.20 -7.27
CA LEU A 235 22.92 14.21 -6.80
C LEU A 235 22.54 15.64 -6.43
N LEU A 236 21.48 16.20 -7.05
CA LEU A 236 21.00 17.52 -6.66
C LEU A 236 20.54 17.47 -5.19
N PRO A 237 20.98 18.40 -4.33
CA PRO A 237 20.51 18.48 -2.96
C PRO A 237 18.99 18.67 -2.91
N GLY A 238 18.31 17.91 -2.06
CA GLY A 238 16.83 17.95 -1.99
C GLY A 238 16.27 19.29 -1.53
N ASN A 239 17.05 20.09 -0.81
CA ASN A 239 16.70 21.46 -0.44
C ASN A 239 17.00 22.51 -1.53
N GLU A 240 17.63 22.11 -2.64
CA GLU A 240 18.00 22.97 -3.76
C GLU A 240 17.28 22.58 -5.07
N THR A 241 16.40 21.58 -5.03
CA THR A 241 15.65 21.12 -6.19
C THR A 241 14.20 20.83 -5.82
N SER A 242 13.30 21.06 -6.77
CA SER A 242 11.91 20.62 -6.67
C SER A 242 11.68 19.31 -7.42
N SER A 243 12.59 18.94 -8.35
CA SER A 243 12.49 17.74 -9.16
C SER A 243 12.80 16.47 -8.38
N ILE A 244 11.95 15.46 -8.54
CA ILE A 244 12.19 14.11 -8.02
C ILE A 244 13.29 13.46 -8.88
N GLN A 245 14.35 12.95 -8.25
CA GLN A 245 15.42 12.26 -8.98
C GLN A 245 15.27 10.74 -8.85
N ALA A 246 15.57 9.98 -9.90
CA ALA A 246 15.49 8.52 -9.88
C ALA A 246 16.87 7.86 -10.05
N LEU A 247 17.08 6.79 -9.30
CA LEU A 247 18.23 5.87 -9.40
C LEU A 247 17.73 4.43 -9.59
N ASN A 248 18.37 3.68 -10.48
CA ASN A 248 18.23 2.23 -10.51
C ASN A 248 18.77 1.66 -9.20
N MET A 249 18.04 0.72 -8.61
CA MET A 249 18.36 0.07 -7.35
C MET A 249 18.31 -1.45 -7.54
N TYR A 250 19.39 -2.16 -7.22
CA TYR A 250 19.42 -3.62 -7.32
C TYR A 250 20.37 -4.26 -6.31
N ALA A 251 20.00 -5.43 -5.81
CA ALA A 251 20.82 -6.17 -4.87
C ALA A 251 21.98 -6.88 -5.58
N ASN A 252 23.16 -6.87 -4.96
CA ASN A 252 24.32 -7.56 -5.49
C ASN A 252 24.11 -9.08 -5.47
N GLY A 253 24.47 -9.78 -6.54
CA GLY A 253 24.34 -11.23 -6.63
C GLY A 253 22.93 -11.75 -6.89
N SER A 254 21.96 -10.87 -7.15
CA SER A 254 20.62 -11.24 -7.64
C SER A 254 20.50 -10.86 -9.11
N GLU A 255 20.03 -11.79 -9.94
CA GLU A 255 19.74 -11.54 -11.36
C GLU A 255 18.34 -10.93 -11.57
N ILE A 256 17.51 -10.93 -10.53
CA ILE A 256 16.15 -10.41 -10.52
C ILE A 256 15.95 -9.39 -9.39
N GLY A 257 14.88 -8.60 -9.46
CA GLY A 257 14.54 -7.62 -8.44
C GLY A 257 15.24 -6.27 -8.63
N ASN A 258 15.40 -5.82 -9.87
CA ASN A 258 15.71 -4.42 -10.13
C ASN A 258 14.49 -3.56 -9.72
N ALA A 259 14.77 -2.44 -9.06
CA ALA A 259 13.78 -1.47 -8.62
C ALA A 259 14.31 -0.05 -8.87
N THR A 260 13.54 0.95 -8.47
CA THR A 260 13.92 2.36 -8.58
C THR A 260 13.84 3.01 -7.21
N ALA A 261 14.84 3.82 -6.87
CA ALA A 261 14.82 4.72 -5.73
C ALA A 261 14.48 6.13 -6.19
N TYR A 262 13.43 6.71 -5.60
CA TYR A 262 12.94 8.06 -5.87
C TYR A 262 13.40 9.01 -4.77
N LEU A 263 14.24 9.97 -5.12
CA LEU A 263 14.76 11.02 -4.25
C LEU A 263 13.77 12.17 -4.29
N VAL A 264 12.89 12.22 -3.28
CA VAL A 264 11.72 13.08 -3.24
C VAL A 264 12.04 14.33 -2.41
N PRO A 265 11.96 15.54 -2.98
CA PRO A 265 12.28 16.76 -2.24
C PRO A 265 11.42 17.00 -0.98
N PRO A 266 11.83 17.87 -0.04
CA PRO A 266 11.08 18.10 1.20
C PRO A 266 9.68 18.69 1.01
N THR A 267 9.43 19.41 -0.08
CA THR A 267 8.15 20.07 -0.39
C THR A 267 7.60 19.61 -1.73
N GLY A 268 6.29 19.74 -1.91
CA GLY A 268 5.56 19.24 -3.07
C GLY A 268 4.41 18.33 -2.64
N PHE A 269 3.90 17.55 -3.59
CA PHE A 269 2.74 16.68 -3.37
C PHE A 269 3.15 15.21 -3.51
N THR A 270 2.60 14.36 -2.66
CA THR A 270 2.70 12.90 -2.79
C THR A 270 1.30 12.33 -2.78
N ILE A 271 0.95 11.51 -3.76
CA ILE A 271 -0.29 10.72 -3.73
C ILE A 271 0.02 9.31 -3.23
N VAL A 272 -0.67 8.91 -2.16
CA VAL A 272 -0.68 7.54 -1.64
C VAL A 272 -1.88 6.82 -2.23
N ASN A 273 -1.61 5.75 -2.97
CA ASN A 273 -2.59 5.02 -3.74
C ASN A 273 -2.77 3.64 -3.16
N ASP A 274 -3.98 3.36 -2.68
CA ASP A 274 -4.45 1.99 -2.63
C ASP A 274 -4.57 1.41 -4.05
N ILE A 275 -4.65 0.09 -4.17
CA ILE A 275 -4.58 -0.59 -5.48
C ILE A 275 -5.87 -1.34 -5.81
N ASP A 276 -6.27 -2.26 -4.93
CA ASP A 276 -7.42 -3.13 -5.14
C ASP A 276 -8.73 -2.33 -5.09
N ASP A 277 -9.62 -2.59 -6.06
CA ASP A 277 -10.91 -1.91 -6.24
C ASP A 277 -10.88 -0.38 -6.41
N ILE A 278 -9.71 0.21 -6.64
CA ILE A 278 -9.55 1.63 -7.01
C ILE A 278 -8.71 1.82 -8.27
N LEU A 279 -7.52 1.22 -8.35
CA LEU A 279 -6.67 1.25 -9.55
C LEU A 279 -6.93 0.03 -10.42
N ARG A 280 -7.28 -1.11 -9.82
CA ARG A 280 -7.66 -2.33 -10.55
C ARG A 280 -9.00 -2.85 -10.07
N ILE A 281 -9.61 -3.69 -10.90
CA ILE A 281 -10.79 -4.45 -10.53
C ILE A 281 -10.35 -5.70 -9.77
N THR A 282 -10.76 -5.82 -8.51
CA THR A 282 -10.47 -7.01 -7.68
C THR A 282 -11.77 -7.66 -7.23
N LYS A 283 -12.72 -6.86 -6.73
CA LYS A 283 -14.00 -7.25 -6.16
C LYS A 283 -13.81 -8.04 -4.88
N ILE A 284 -13.07 -7.47 -3.93
CA ILE A 284 -12.79 -8.10 -2.64
C ILE A 284 -14.06 -8.41 -1.84
N TYR A 285 -15.15 -7.70 -2.14
CA TYR A 285 -16.49 -7.92 -1.60
C TYR A 285 -17.26 -9.08 -2.27
N GLU A 286 -16.75 -9.67 -3.36
CA GLU A 286 -17.28 -10.88 -4.00
C GLU A 286 -16.23 -12.01 -3.94
N PRO A 287 -16.13 -12.81 -2.86
CA PRO A 287 -14.97 -13.67 -2.59
C PRO A 287 -14.52 -14.57 -3.75
N LYS A 288 -15.47 -15.19 -4.48
CA LYS A 288 -15.15 -16.03 -5.65
C LYS A 288 -14.52 -15.24 -6.79
N GLU A 289 -15.07 -14.07 -7.10
CA GLU A 289 -14.54 -13.19 -8.15
C GLU A 289 -13.24 -12.52 -7.68
N GLY A 290 -13.17 -12.10 -6.42
CA GLY A 290 -11.97 -11.62 -5.74
C GLY A 290 -10.78 -12.56 -5.91
N LEU A 291 -10.96 -13.83 -5.56
CA LEU A 291 -9.92 -14.86 -5.72
C LEU A 291 -9.50 -15.04 -7.17
N LEU A 292 -10.45 -15.12 -8.11
CA LEU A 292 -10.11 -15.25 -9.52
C LEU A 292 -9.37 -14.02 -10.06
N ASN A 293 -9.78 -12.81 -9.68
CA ASN A 293 -9.14 -11.57 -10.11
C ASN A 293 -7.76 -11.38 -9.43
N SER A 294 -7.56 -11.87 -8.21
CA SER A 294 -6.26 -11.82 -7.53
C SER A 294 -5.30 -12.89 -8.05
N PHE A 295 -5.76 -14.14 -8.26
CA PHE A 295 -4.88 -15.28 -8.50
C PHE A 295 -4.78 -15.73 -9.96
N ALA A 296 -5.85 -15.62 -10.74
CA ALA A 296 -5.93 -16.27 -12.05
C ALA A 296 -6.03 -15.29 -13.22
N ARG A 297 -6.78 -14.21 -13.10
CA ARG A 297 -7.09 -13.31 -14.22
C ARG A 297 -6.13 -12.14 -14.29
N ALA A 298 -5.82 -11.71 -15.51
CA ALA A 298 -5.02 -10.53 -15.76
C ALA A 298 -5.62 -9.30 -15.06
N PHE A 299 -4.76 -8.53 -14.39
CA PHE A 299 -5.21 -7.31 -13.70
C PHE A 299 -5.70 -6.30 -14.73
N THR A 300 -6.87 -5.74 -14.45
CA THR A 300 -7.56 -4.81 -15.35
C THR A 300 -7.75 -3.49 -14.61
N PRO A 301 -7.40 -2.34 -15.22
CA PRO A 301 -7.63 -1.05 -14.58
C PRO A 301 -9.11 -0.81 -14.33
N TRP A 302 -9.43 -0.13 -13.23
CA TRP A 302 -10.79 0.32 -12.99
C TRP A 302 -11.07 1.60 -13.81
N GLN A 303 -12.01 1.51 -14.75
CA GLN A 303 -12.38 2.59 -15.67
C GLN A 303 -11.14 3.24 -16.35
N ASP A 304 -11.19 4.55 -16.58
CA ASP A 304 -10.14 5.36 -17.20
C ASP A 304 -9.19 6.01 -16.17
N MET A 305 -9.06 5.44 -14.96
CA MET A 305 -8.06 5.87 -13.97
C MET A 305 -6.64 6.04 -14.54
N PRO A 306 -6.16 5.21 -15.49
CA PRO A 306 -4.86 5.45 -16.13
C PRO A 306 -4.76 6.83 -16.81
N GLU A 307 -5.84 7.30 -17.44
CA GLU A 307 -5.89 8.62 -18.09
C GLU A 307 -5.90 9.77 -17.06
N ILE A 308 -6.64 9.61 -15.97
CA ILE A 308 -6.63 10.57 -14.84
C ILE A 308 -5.21 10.72 -14.29
N TYR A 309 -4.52 9.61 -14.05
CA TYR A 309 -3.17 9.59 -13.49
C TYR A 309 -2.13 10.13 -14.47
N ALA A 310 -2.24 9.78 -15.76
CA ALA A 310 -1.39 10.33 -16.80
C ALA A 310 -1.53 11.86 -16.88
N ASN A 311 -2.76 12.38 -16.78
CA ASN A 311 -2.99 13.82 -16.76
C ASN A 311 -2.38 14.48 -15.51
N TRP A 312 -2.61 13.95 -14.31
CA TRP A 312 -1.99 14.50 -13.09
C TRP A 312 -0.46 14.44 -13.13
N SER A 313 0.09 13.34 -13.63
CA SER A 313 1.53 13.13 -13.84
C SER A 313 2.14 14.18 -14.77
N ALA A 314 1.41 14.58 -15.82
CA ALA A 314 1.86 15.57 -16.79
C ALA A 314 1.63 17.03 -16.36
N THR A 315 0.64 17.30 -15.51
CA THR A 315 0.17 18.66 -15.22
C THR A 315 0.51 19.17 -13.82
N ILE A 316 0.71 18.29 -12.84
CA ILE A 316 1.07 18.67 -11.48
C ILE A 316 2.58 18.53 -11.32
N PRO A 317 3.33 19.65 -11.16
CA PRO A 317 4.77 19.58 -10.98
C PRO A 317 5.11 18.92 -9.64
N ASP A 318 6.22 18.16 -9.64
CA ASP A 318 6.80 17.56 -8.44
C ASP A 318 5.83 16.63 -7.69
N PHE A 319 4.97 15.94 -8.44
CA PHE A 319 3.96 15.04 -7.91
C PHE A 319 4.49 13.61 -7.82
N HIS A 320 4.81 13.19 -6.60
CA HIS A 320 5.33 11.85 -6.33
C HIS A 320 4.19 10.84 -6.21
N PHE A 321 4.28 9.74 -6.95
CA PHE A 321 3.35 8.62 -6.81
C PHE A 321 3.92 7.61 -5.81
N HIS A 322 3.11 7.25 -4.82
CA HIS A 322 3.41 6.19 -3.87
C HIS A 322 2.26 5.18 -3.87
N TYR A 323 2.57 3.91 -4.11
CA TYR A 323 1.60 2.83 -4.12
C TYR A 323 1.70 2.06 -2.79
N LEU A 324 0.58 1.82 -2.14
CA LEU A 324 0.50 1.18 -0.83
C LEU A 324 -0.58 0.11 -0.88
N THR A 325 -0.17 -1.15 -0.72
CA THR A 325 -1.08 -2.29 -0.55
C THR A 325 -0.83 -2.98 0.79
N THR A 326 -1.86 -3.61 1.33
CA THR A 326 -1.76 -4.49 2.52
C THR A 326 -1.58 -5.96 2.14
N THR A 327 -1.46 -6.25 0.83
CA THR A 327 -1.11 -7.56 0.30
C THR A 327 0.31 -7.95 0.75
N PRO A 328 0.56 -9.23 1.11
CA PRO A 328 1.88 -9.71 1.48
C PRO A 328 2.90 -9.51 0.36
N GLU A 329 4.12 -9.13 0.72
CA GLU A 329 5.17 -8.80 -0.24
C GLU A 329 5.52 -9.91 -1.25
N GLN A 330 5.29 -11.19 -0.93
CA GLN A 330 5.63 -12.29 -1.84
C GLN A 330 4.96 -12.13 -3.22
N VAL A 331 3.71 -11.66 -3.23
CA VAL A 331 2.89 -11.54 -4.46
C VAL A 331 2.94 -10.14 -5.09
N THR A 332 3.80 -9.26 -4.56
CA THR A 332 3.86 -7.85 -4.98
C THR A 332 4.49 -7.67 -6.35
N ARG A 333 5.19 -8.68 -6.90
CA ARG A 333 5.77 -8.63 -8.24
C ARG A 333 4.70 -8.43 -9.32
N ASN A 334 3.61 -9.20 -9.25
CA ASN A 334 2.49 -9.07 -10.20
C ASN A 334 1.79 -7.70 -10.06
N TYR A 335 1.67 -7.18 -8.84
CA TYR A 335 1.16 -5.82 -8.60
C TYR A 335 2.07 -4.75 -9.22
N MET A 336 3.38 -4.82 -9.00
CA MET A 336 4.33 -3.87 -9.58
C MET A 336 4.34 -3.93 -11.12
N ASP A 337 4.27 -5.12 -11.70
CA ASP A 337 4.21 -5.30 -13.16
C ASP A 337 2.97 -4.61 -13.75
N PHE A 338 1.79 -4.85 -13.18
CA PHE A 338 0.57 -4.17 -13.59
C PHE A 338 0.66 -2.65 -13.40
N ILE A 339 1.09 -2.20 -12.22
CA ILE A 339 1.16 -0.79 -11.87
C ILE A 339 2.10 -0.05 -12.82
N PHE A 340 3.33 -0.52 -13.03
CA PHE A 340 4.30 0.21 -13.86
C PHE A 340 4.06 0.08 -15.37
N LYS A 341 3.20 -0.85 -15.81
CA LYS A 341 2.67 -0.88 -17.18
C LYS A 341 1.51 0.10 -17.40
N THR A 342 0.82 0.51 -16.34
CA THR A 342 -0.49 1.17 -16.45
C THR A 342 -0.51 2.58 -15.85
N TYR A 343 0.29 2.82 -14.80
CA TYR A 343 0.30 4.03 -13.98
C TYR A 343 1.72 4.62 -13.90
N PRO A 344 1.85 5.90 -13.50
CA PRO A 344 3.14 6.57 -13.36
C PRO A 344 4.12 5.85 -12.44
N LEU A 345 5.40 5.96 -12.75
CA LEU A 345 6.47 5.46 -11.90
C LEU A 345 6.40 6.06 -10.48
N GLY A 346 6.68 5.24 -9.46
CA GLY A 346 6.53 5.62 -8.07
C GLY A 346 7.16 4.63 -7.08
N SER A 347 7.25 5.04 -5.82
CA SER A 347 7.69 4.16 -4.74
C SER A 347 6.56 3.21 -4.30
N PHE A 348 6.91 2.12 -3.63
CA PHE A 348 5.97 1.06 -3.30
C PHE A 348 6.11 0.60 -1.84
N ASP A 349 4.98 0.49 -1.15
CA ASP A 349 4.88 -0.17 0.15
C ASP A 349 3.85 -1.31 0.06
N THR A 350 4.15 -2.37 0.81
CA THR A 350 3.40 -3.63 0.84
C THR A 350 3.41 -4.13 2.27
N ARG A 351 2.61 -5.14 2.60
CA ARG A 351 2.67 -5.77 3.92
C ARG A 351 3.97 -6.60 4.06
N PRO A 352 4.89 -6.25 4.97
CA PRO A 352 6.10 -7.03 5.25
C PRO A 352 5.72 -8.36 5.91
N LEU A 353 6.63 -9.33 5.90
CA LEU A 353 6.41 -10.64 6.54
C LEU A 353 6.71 -10.62 8.03
N ASN A 354 7.67 -9.82 8.44
CA ASN A 354 8.05 -9.62 9.82
C ASN A 354 7.16 -8.55 10.48
N PHE A 355 6.39 -8.99 11.49
CA PHE A 355 5.56 -8.13 12.33
C PHE A 355 6.16 -7.92 13.72
N SER A 356 7.48 -7.72 13.81
CA SER A 356 8.17 -7.41 15.08
C SER A 356 7.59 -6.20 15.82
N ASP A 357 6.90 -5.31 15.09
CA ASP A 357 6.15 -4.19 15.64
C ASP A 357 4.66 -4.55 15.79
N VAL A 358 4.17 -4.53 17.03
CA VAL A 358 2.76 -4.79 17.38
C VAL A 358 1.79 -3.88 16.62
N SER A 359 2.20 -2.64 16.32
CA SER A 359 1.37 -1.72 15.52
C SER A 359 1.29 -2.13 14.05
N ALA A 360 2.36 -2.68 13.48
CA ALA A 360 2.35 -3.28 12.13
C ALA A 360 1.50 -4.56 12.09
N THR A 361 1.42 -5.31 13.20
CA THR A 361 0.54 -6.48 13.32
C THR A 361 -0.95 -6.11 13.35
N LEU A 362 -1.30 -4.98 13.99
CA LEU A 362 -2.69 -4.61 14.27
C LEU A 362 -3.29 -3.59 13.29
N SER A 363 -2.48 -2.76 12.64
CA SER A 363 -2.93 -1.83 11.59
C SER A 363 -1.78 -1.50 10.64
N ILE A 364 -1.52 -2.42 9.70
CA ILE A 364 -0.39 -2.30 8.77
C ILE A 364 -0.47 -1.05 7.90
N ARG A 365 -1.66 -0.69 7.40
CA ARG A 365 -1.85 0.49 6.55
C ARG A 365 -1.52 1.77 7.33
N LYS A 366 -2.06 1.92 8.54
CA LYS A 366 -1.72 3.05 9.43
C LYS A 366 -0.22 3.14 9.71
N PHE A 367 0.45 2.02 10.01
CA PHE A 367 1.89 1.99 10.24
C PHE A 367 2.69 2.52 9.03
N LEU A 368 2.34 2.09 7.82
CA LEU A 368 3.00 2.53 6.58
C LEU A 368 2.70 4.02 6.28
N LEU A 369 1.46 4.45 6.49
CA LEU A 369 1.06 5.86 6.38
C LEU A 369 1.83 6.74 7.36
N ASP A 370 1.92 6.35 8.63
CA ASP A 370 2.69 7.09 9.63
C ASP A 370 4.16 7.22 9.23
N LYS A 371 4.76 6.13 8.73
CA LYS A 371 6.15 6.13 8.28
C LYS A 371 6.40 7.15 7.16
N ILE A 372 5.57 7.17 6.11
CA ILE A 372 5.78 8.11 4.99
C ILE A 372 5.47 9.57 5.38
N PHE A 373 4.44 9.83 6.18
CA PHE A 373 4.11 11.17 6.67
C PHE A 373 5.22 11.74 7.58
N GLN A 374 5.77 10.90 8.46
CA GLN A 374 6.89 11.29 9.33
C GLN A 374 8.20 11.48 8.53
N THR A 375 8.39 10.71 7.45
CA THR A 375 9.54 10.86 6.56
C THR A 375 9.53 12.20 5.83
N PHE A 376 8.34 12.71 5.46
CA PHE A 376 8.17 13.93 4.67
C PHE A 376 7.28 14.97 5.37
N PRO A 377 7.72 15.56 6.49
CA PRO A 377 6.87 16.40 7.35
C PRO A 377 6.40 17.71 6.70
N GLN A 378 7.01 18.12 5.57
CA GLN A 378 6.69 19.35 4.84
C GLN A 378 5.97 19.09 3.51
N ARG A 379 5.82 17.82 3.09
CA ARG A 379 5.05 17.48 1.87
C ARG A 379 3.56 17.47 2.17
N LYS A 380 2.78 17.68 1.12
CA LYS A 380 1.33 17.53 1.14
C LYS A 380 0.94 16.17 0.58
N PHE A 381 -0.03 15.53 1.20
CA PHE A 381 -0.45 14.18 0.84
C PHE A 381 -1.86 14.13 0.27
N VAL A 382 -2.00 13.48 -0.87
CA VAL A 382 -3.29 13.05 -1.44
C VAL A 382 -3.46 11.59 -1.10
N LEU A 383 -4.62 11.20 -0.58
CA LEU A 383 -4.94 9.82 -0.24
C LEU A 383 -6.02 9.32 -1.20
N MET A 384 -5.76 8.23 -1.92
CA MET A 384 -6.66 7.63 -2.91
C MET A 384 -6.97 6.18 -2.53
N ALA A 385 -8.25 5.85 -2.40
CA ALA A 385 -8.70 4.49 -2.08
C ALA A 385 -10.18 4.31 -2.41
N ASP A 386 -10.78 3.23 -1.91
CA ASP A 386 -12.20 2.90 -2.08
C ASP A 386 -12.89 2.63 -0.73
N THR A 387 -14.21 2.48 -0.75
CA THR A 387 -15.03 2.29 0.46
C THR A 387 -15.10 0.84 0.97
N SER A 388 -14.67 -0.14 0.18
CA SER A 388 -14.72 -1.56 0.57
C SER A 388 -13.56 -1.98 1.50
N ASN A 389 -12.57 -1.11 1.70
CA ASN A 389 -11.49 -1.24 2.67
C ASN A 389 -11.86 -0.54 4.01
N SER A 390 -12.13 -1.32 5.06
CA SER A 390 -12.55 -0.77 6.37
C SER A 390 -11.45 -0.01 7.10
N ASP A 391 -10.19 -0.42 6.93
CA ASP A 391 -9.01 0.24 7.48
C ASP A 391 -8.83 1.64 6.86
N VAL A 392 -8.99 1.79 5.55
CA VAL A 392 -8.98 3.08 4.83
C VAL A 392 -9.99 4.05 5.41
N MET A 393 -11.23 3.60 5.60
CA MET A 393 -12.33 4.43 6.11
C MET A 393 -12.08 4.95 7.53
N LYS A 394 -11.22 4.27 8.29
CA LYS A 394 -10.77 4.67 9.62
C LYS A 394 -9.49 5.52 9.57
N ASP A 395 -8.47 5.04 8.86
CA ASP A 395 -7.11 5.56 8.95
C ASP A 395 -6.95 6.87 8.18
N TYR A 396 -7.55 7.00 6.99
CA TYR A 396 -7.40 8.20 6.15
C TYR A 396 -7.95 9.48 6.82
N PRO A 397 -9.19 9.50 7.36
CA PRO A 397 -9.65 10.66 8.12
C PRO A 397 -8.86 10.87 9.43
N GLN A 398 -8.27 9.82 10.01
CA GLN A 398 -7.40 9.94 11.18
C GLN A 398 -6.07 10.64 10.82
N MET A 399 -5.51 10.41 9.63
CA MET A 399 -4.30 11.13 9.16
C MET A 399 -4.50 12.65 9.13
N VAL A 400 -5.72 13.15 8.85
CA VAL A 400 -6.03 14.59 8.89
C VAL A 400 -5.88 15.16 10.29
N LYS A 401 -6.21 14.37 11.31
CA LYS A 401 -6.16 14.75 12.73
C LYS A 401 -4.75 14.62 13.28
N ASP A 402 -4.06 13.53 12.92
CA ASP A 402 -2.70 13.21 13.41
C ASP A 402 -1.63 14.10 12.77
N TYR A 403 -1.82 14.51 11.51
CA TYR A 403 -0.89 15.36 10.76
C TYR A 403 -1.60 16.62 10.22
N PRO A 404 -2.01 17.56 11.09
CA PRO A 404 -2.74 18.74 10.69
C PRO A 404 -2.01 19.53 9.60
N GLY A 405 -2.72 19.75 8.49
CA GLY A 405 -2.20 20.51 7.36
C GLY A 405 -1.34 19.72 6.38
N GLN A 406 -0.97 18.46 6.63
CA GLN A 406 -0.27 17.64 5.63
C GLN A 406 -1.23 16.98 4.63
N VAL A 407 -2.41 16.50 5.06
CA VAL A 407 -3.40 15.93 4.13
C VAL A 407 -4.05 17.05 3.30
N GLN A 408 -3.85 16.95 1.99
CA GLN A 408 -4.38 17.85 0.96
C GLN A 408 -5.78 17.42 0.52
N CYS A 409 -5.90 16.18 0.05
CA CYS A 409 -7.13 15.60 -0.50
C CYS A 409 -7.31 14.15 -0.04
N ILE A 410 -8.56 13.72 0.10
CA ILE A 410 -8.94 12.32 0.27
C ILE A 410 -9.98 11.97 -0.81
N PHE A 411 -9.63 11.07 -1.71
CA PHE A 411 -10.52 10.57 -2.75
C PHE A 411 -10.89 9.12 -2.45
N LEU A 412 -12.19 8.85 -2.37
CA LEU A 412 -12.72 7.53 -2.07
C LEU A 412 -13.71 7.11 -3.15
N ARG A 413 -13.38 6.05 -3.90
CA ARG A 413 -14.35 5.42 -4.78
C ARG A 413 -15.45 4.77 -3.93
N ASN A 414 -16.70 5.16 -4.15
CA ASN A 414 -17.85 4.52 -3.54
C ASN A 414 -18.22 3.25 -4.31
N THR A 415 -17.69 2.12 -3.86
CA THR A 415 -17.92 0.79 -4.43
C THR A 415 -19.37 0.36 -4.27
N THR A 416 -20.01 0.57 -3.12
CA THR A 416 -21.43 0.20 -2.92
C THR A 416 -22.39 0.90 -3.89
N ALA A 417 -22.04 2.11 -4.34
CA ALA A 417 -22.82 2.88 -5.31
C ALA A 417 -22.63 2.40 -6.75
N THR A 418 -21.48 1.83 -7.09
CA THR A 418 -21.12 1.43 -8.47
C THR A 418 -21.25 -0.06 -8.71
N ASP A 419 -21.00 -0.86 -7.70
CA ASP A 419 -20.93 -2.31 -7.78
C ASP A 419 -22.07 -2.92 -6.98
N SER A 420 -23.00 -3.59 -7.66
CA SER A 420 -24.16 -4.20 -7.00
C SER A 420 -23.81 -5.37 -6.08
N GLY A 421 -22.64 -5.99 -6.29
CA GLY A 421 -22.12 -7.07 -5.46
C GLY A 421 -21.52 -6.58 -4.14
N ASP A 422 -21.22 -5.27 -4.02
CA ASP A 422 -20.69 -4.73 -2.77
C ASP A 422 -21.82 -4.43 -1.78
N LEU A 423 -21.88 -5.27 -0.75
CA LEU A 423 -22.82 -5.16 0.36
C LEU A 423 -22.13 -4.74 1.66
N PHE A 424 -20.85 -4.38 1.63
CA PHE A 424 -20.12 -4.02 2.82
C PHE A 424 -20.56 -2.64 3.33
N PRO A 425 -20.98 -2.55 4.61
CA PRO A 425 -21.19 -1.25 5.22
C PRO A 425 -19.84 -0.61 5.54
N TYR A 426 -19.76 0.70 5.37
CA TYR A 426 -18.57 1.49 5.70
C TYR A 426 -18.92 2.62 6.67
N ASP A 427 -18.04 2.89 7.63
CA ASP A 427 -18.24 3.95 8.63
C ASP A 427 -17.67 5.28 8.14
N THR A 428 -18.52 6.31 8.07
CA THR A 428 -18.10 7.67 7.71
C THR A 428 -17.89 8.60 8.92
N SER A 429 -18.06 8.10 10.14
CA SER A 429 -17.93 8.90 11.38
C SER A 429 -16.57 9.59 11.52
N GLY A 430 -15.50 8.95 11.00
CA GLY A 430 -14.15 9.50 10.97
C GLY A 430 -14.05 10.87 10.28
N PHE A 431 -14.88 11.10 9.26
CA PHE A 431 -14.93 12.33 8.44
C PHE A 431 -15.63 13.50 9.13
N LYS A 432 -16.28 13.27 10.28
CA LYS A 432 -17.01 14.33 10.99
C LYS A 432 -16.06 15.46 11.40
N GLY A 433 -16.39 16.67 10.96
CA GLY A 433 -15.59 17.88 11.24
C GLY A 433 -14.39 18.09 10.32
N ILE A 434 -14.19 17.21 9.32
CA ILE A 434 -13.28 17.48 8.19
C ILE A 434 -14.03 18.33 7.18
N ASP A 435 -13.37 19.35 6.65
CA ASP A 435 -13.94 20.19 5.59
C ASP A 435 -14.27 19.34 4.36
N GLN A 436 -15.48 19.49 3.82
CA GLN A 436 -15.94 18.79 2.63
C GLN A 436 -15.04 19.09 1.42
N GLU A 437 -14.40 20.26 1.35
CA GLU A 437 -13.47 20.58 0.26
C GLU A 437 -12.23 19.67 0.26
N LYS A 438 -11.91 18.99 1.37
CA LYS A 438 -10.76 18.09 1.48
C LYS A 438 -11.05 16.65 1.06
N TYR A 439 -12.30 16.27 0.86
CA TYR A 439 -12.60 14.88 0.51
C TYR A 439 -13.75 14.75 -0.47
N MET A 440 -13.73 13.67 -1.25
CA MET A 440 -14.79 13.35 -2.18
C MET A 440 -14.99 11.84 -2.25
N PHE A 441 -16.23 11.41 -1.96
CA PHE A 441 -16.73 10.10 -2.33
C PHE A 441 -17.22 10.17 -3.77
N PHE A 442 -16.51 9.53 -4.70
CA PHE A 442 -16.81 9.61 -6.12
C PHE A 442 -17.26 8.24 -6.66
N VAL A 443 -17.92 8.23 -7.82
CA VAL A 443 -18.52 7.02 -8.38
C VAL A 443 -17.98 6.67 -9.75
N ASN A 444 -17.47 7.64 -10.51
CA ASN A 444 -16.77 7.41 -11.78
C ASN A 444 -15.39 8.06 -11.72
N ALA A 445 -14.39 7.49 -12.39
CA ALA A 445 -13.07 8.11 -12.53
C ALA A 445 -13.17 9.52 -13.15
N ASP A 446 -14.10 9.74 -14.08
CA ASP A 446 -14.47 11.05 -14.63
C ASP A 446 -14.79 12.14 -13.57
N ASP A 447 -15.29 11.76 -12.40
CA ASP A 447 -15.60 12.68 -11.31
C ASP A 447 -14.33 13.40 -10.77
N LEU A 448 -13.16 12.76 -10.95
CA LEU A 448 -11.84 13.28 -10.58
C LEU A 448 -11.28 14.26 -11.62
N ARG A 449 -11.92 14.43 -12.78
CA ARG A 449 -11.46 15.43 -13.75
C ARG A 449 -11.64 16.83 -13.18
N ASP A 450 -10.65 17.68 -13.45
CA ASP A 450 -10.62 19.10 -13.07
C ASP A 450 -10.67 19.39 -11.56
N VAL A 451 -10.44 18.38 -10.70
CA VAL A 451 -10.26 18.61 -9.26
C VAL A 451 -8.97 19.40 -9.01
N ASP A 452 -9.07 20.44 -8.18
CA ASP A 452 -7.94 21.32 -7.88
C ASP A 452 -7.18 20.79 -6.65
N ILE A 453 -6.36 19.77 -6.89
CA ILE A 453 -5.50 19.15 -5.88
C ILE A 453 -4.56 20.18 -5.25
N VAL A 454 -3.95 21.05 -6.07
CA VAL A 454 -2.93 22.00 -5.62
C VAL A 454 -3.53 23.08 -4.72
N GLY A 455 -4.69 23.63 -5.09
CA GLY A 455 -5.42 24.61 -4.29
C GLY A 455 -6.20 24.00 -3.12
N GLY A 456 -6.38 22.68 -3.09
CA GLY A 456 -7.06 21.97 -2.01
C GLY A 456 -8.58 21.95 -2.13
N ASN A 457 -9.11 22.28 -3.31
CA ASN A 457 -10.52 22.16 -3.64
C ASN A 457 -10.77 20.78 -4.26
N CYS A 458 -10.69 19.75 -3.42
CA CYS A 458 -10.71 18.34 -3.81
C CYS A 458 -12.12 17.78 -4.02
N TRP A 459 -13.13 18.64 -4.16
CA TRP A 459 -14.51 18.22 -4.36
C TRP A 459 -15.08 18.83 -5.65
N ASN A 460 -15.35 17.95 -6.61
CA ASN A 460 -16.15 18.29 -7.77
C ASN A 460 -17.63 18.47 -7.34
N LYS A 461 -18.12 19.71 -7.37
CA LYS A 461 -19.47 20.08 -6.92
C LYS A 461 -20.61 19.41 -7.72
N ALA A 462 -20.32 18.86 -8.90
CA ALA A 462 -21.28 18.05 -9.64
C ALA A 462 -21.54 16.69 -8.97
N VAL A 463 -20.58 16.19 -8.19
CA VAL A 463 -20.65 14.91 -7.48
C VAL A 463 -21.37 15.11 -6.16
N LYS A 464 -22.56 14.54 -6.04
CA LYS A 464 -23.37 14.61 -4.83
C LYS A 464 -22.71 13.83 -3.69
N GLN A 465 -22.39 14.53 -2.61
CA GLN A 465 -21.92 13.92 -1.37
C GLN A 465 -23.11 13.65 -0.46
N ASN A 466 -23.24 12.42 0.03
CA ASN A 466 -24.30 12.03 0.97
C ASN A 466 -23.66 11.37 2.21
N VAL A 467 -22.84 12.13 2.92
CA VAL A 467 -22.10 11.65 4.09
C VAL A 467 -22.93 11.90 5.35
N THR A 468 -23.31 10.84 6.05
CA THR A 468 -24.15 10.88 7.26
C THR A 468 -23.31 10.95 8.54
N PHE A 469 -22.01 10.69 8.46
CA PHE A 469 -21.10 10.51 9.60
C PHE A 469 -21.50 9.34 10.52
N GLU A 470 -22.10 8.33 9.90
CA GLU A 470 -22.50 7.05 10.48
C GLU A 470 -22.13 5.93 9.49
N TYR A 471 -22.49 4.69 9.82
CA TYR A 471 -22.40 3.58 8.86
C TYR A 471 -23.33 3.80 7.66
N GLN A 472 -22.81 3.55 6.47
CA GLN A 472 -23.49 3.69 5.18
C GLN A 472 -23.20 2.49 4.28
N GLY A 473 -24.03 2.30 3.25
CA GLY A 473 -23.89 1.21 2.27
C GLY A 473 -25.25 0.65 1.86
N ARG A 474 -25.28 -0.42 1.07
CA ARG A 474 -26.55 -1.06 0.69
C ARG A 474 -27.25 -1.61 1.93
N GLY A 475 -28.44 -1.06 2.23
CA GLY A 475 -29.22 -1.41 3.43
C GLY A 475 -28.95 -0.54 4.67
N PHE A 476 -28.07 0.45 4.59
CA PHE A 476 -27.74 1.38 5.68
C PHE A 476 -27.72 2.85 5.22
N GLY A 477 -28.24 3.77 6.07
CA GLY A 477 -28.27 5.20 5.76
C GLY A 477 -29.11 5.53 4.50
N ASN A 478 -29.21 6.81 4.12
CA ASN A 478 -30.10 7.34 3.07
C ASN A 478 -29.80 6.82 1.63
N SER A 479 -30.01 5.53 1.40
CA SER A 479 -30.31 4.95 0.09
C SER A 479 -31.71 5.38 -0.31
N ALA A 480 -31.89 6.67 -0.64
CA ALA A 480 -33.16 7.15 -1.13
C ALA A 480 -33.42 6.61 -2.55
N SER A 481 -34.60 5.99 -2.72
CA SER A 481 -35.29 5.64 -3.97
C SER A 481 -34.87 4.37 -4.73
N GLY A 482 -35.14 3.22 -4.10
CA GLY A 482 -35.45 1.98 -4.80
C GLY A 482 -36.24 1.09 -3.87
N ALA A 483 -37.56 1.10 -3.97
CA ALA A 483 -38.41 0.22 -3.17
C ALA A 483 -38.06 -1.24 -3.46
N VAL A 484 -37.23 -1.86 -2.61
CA VAL A 484 -37.17 -3.31 -2.51
C VAL A 484 -38.47 -3.71 -1.84
N SER A 485 -39.43 -4.22 -2.62
CA SER A 485 -40.65 -4.78 -2.06
C SER A 485 -40.27 -5.97 -1.19
N TRP A 486 -40.45 -5.82 0.11
CA TRP A 486 -40.26 -6.88 1.08
C TRP A 486 -41.25 -8.01 0.78
N ASN A 487 -40.76 -9.16 0.34
CA ASN A 487 -41.56 -10.37 0.27
C ASN A 487 -41.38 -11.14 1.59
N PRO A 488 -42.39 -11.15 2.50
CA PRO A 488 -42.30 -11.80 3.81
C PRO A 488 -42.15 -13.33 3.73
N TYR A 489 -42.27 -13.94 2.55
CA TYR A 489 -42.06 -15.38 2.36
C TYR A 489 -40.58 -15.81 2.28
N MET A 490 -39.62 -14.88 2.17
CA MET A 490 -38.18 -15.19 2.15
C MET A 490 -37.58 -15.44 3.56
N LEU A 491 -38.27 -15.03 4.63
CA LEU A 491 -37.86 -15.30 6.02
C LEU A 491 -38.23 -16.71 6.50
N GLY A 492 -39.16 -17.39 5.82
CA GLY A 492 -39.60 -18.74 6.19
C GLY A 492 -38.70 -19.88 5.70
N ALA A 493 -37.87 -19.64 4.67
CA ALA A 493 -37.03 -20.68 4.08
C ALA A 493 -35.63 -20.78 4.72
N ALA A 494 -35.15 -19.71 5.36
CA ALA A 494 -33.84 -19.68 6.03
C ALA A 494 -33.86 -20.29 7.46
N LEU A 495 -35.04 -20.51 8.03
CA LEU A 495 -35.21 -21.01 9.41
C LEU A 495 -35.52 -22.51 9.53
N ILE A 496 -35.57 -23.27 8.43
CA ILE A 496 -35.90 -24.72 8.45
C ILE A 496 -34.73 -25.63 8.00
N LEU A 497 -33.56 -25.08 7.64
CA LEU A 497 -32.34 -25.87 7.37
C LEU A 497 -31.31 -25.86 8.50
N ALA A 498 -31.68 -25.35 9.68
CA ALA A 498 -30.86 -25.42 10.89
C ALA A 498 -31.20 -26.62 11.78
N MET A 499 -31.40 -27.80 11.20
CA MET A 499 -31.29 -29.08 11.91
C MET A 499 -30.91 -30.16 10.89
N VAL A 500 -29.61 -30.41 10.73
CA VAL A 500 -28.96 -31.72 10.51
C VAL A 500 -27.48 -31.46 10.20
N GLN A 501 -26.63 -32.05 11.06
CA GLN A 501 -25.19 -32.27 10.94
C GLN A 501 -24.23 -31.08 11.16
N PHE A 502 -23.86 -30.91 12.44
CA PHE A 502 -22.50 -30.58 12.83
C PHE A 502 -21.54 -31.69 12.40
N ALA A 503 -20.55 -31.34 11.57
CA ALA A 503 -19.25 -32.01 11.54
C ALA A 503 -18.19 -30.92 11.34
N PRO A 504 -17.20 -30.77 12.24
CA PRO A 504 -16.12 -29.82 12.03
C PRO A 504 -15.25 -30.32 10.87
N PHE A 505 -15.06 -29.47 9.85
CA PHE A 505 -14.04 -29.71 8.83
C PHE A 505 -12.68 -29.41 9.46
N VAL A 506 -12.01 -30.47 9.89
CA VAL A 506 -10.60 -30.42 10.31
C VAL A 506 -9.76 -30.49 9.04
N PRO A 507 -8.87 -29.52 8.76
CA PRO A 507 -7.95 -29.61 7.64
C PRO A 507 -7.10 -30.89 7.76
N SER A 508 -6.92 -31.61 6.65
CA SER A 508 -6.25 -32.92 6.59
C SER A 508 -4.77 -32.93 7.01
N TRP A 509 -4.19 -31.79 7.40
CA TRP A 509 -2.85 -31.68 7.96
C TRP A 509 -2.82 -31.69 9.50
N ALA A 510 -3.97 -31.69 10.18
CA ALA A 510 -4.06 -31.76 11.66
C ALA A 510 -4.23 -33.20 12.21
N LEU A 511 -4.14 -34.22 11.37
CA LEU A 511 -4.17 -35.63 11.78
C LEU A 511 -2.99 -36.39 11.17
N GLY A 512 -1.83 -36.23 11.77
CA GLY A 512 -0.63 -37.01 11.45
C GLY A 512 0.54 -36.52 12.28
N LEU A 513 0.88 -37.27 13.32
CA LEU A 513 2.15 -37.21 14.06
C LEU A 513 3.35 -37.29 13.12
#